data_AF-A0A655FXH6-F1
#
_entry.id   AF-A0A655FXH6-F1
#
_cell.length_a   1.000
_cell.length_b   1.000
_cell.length_c   1.000
_cell.angle_alpha   90.00
_cell.angle_beta   90.00
_cell.angle_gamma   90.00
#
_symmetry.space_group_name_H-M   'P 1'
#
loop_
_entity.id
_entity.type
_entity.pdbx_description
1 polymer ?
#
loop_
_entity_poly.entity_id
_entity_poly.type
_entity_poly.pdbx_seq_one_letter_code
_entity_poly.pdbx_strand_id
1 'polypeptide(L)'
;MALIVATFFRFVARRLDSRPEDYEGAEISDGAGELGFFSPHSWWPIMVALSGSVAAVGIALWLPWLIAAGVAFILASAAGLVFEYYVGPEKH
;
A
#
# COMPACT_ATOMS: atom_id res chain seq x y z
N MET A 1 18.76 8.80 -2.74
CA MET A 1 17.66 8.14 -2.00
C MET A 1 17.60 8.58 -0.54
N ALA A 2 18.68 8.46 0.23
CA ALA A 2 18.68 8.82 1.66
C ALA A 2 18.27 10.27 1.97
N LEU A 3 18.60 11.24 1.12
CA LEU A 3 18.22 12.65 1.35
C LEU A 3 16.71 12.89 1.42
N ILE A 4 15.92 12.28 0.54
CA ILE A 4 14.46 12.43 0.53
C ILE A 4 13.88 11.84 1.83
N VAL A 5 14.29 10.62 2.16
CA VAL A 5 13.81 9.90 3.34
C VAL A 5 14.21 10.61 4.64
N ALA A 6 15.48 10.99 4.76
CA ALA A 6 16.00 11.62 5.97
C ALA A 6 15.42 13.02 6.21
N THR A 7 15.21 13.82 5.15
CA THR A 7 14.60 15.15 5.31
C THR A 7 13.12 15.07 5.66
N PHE A 8 12.38 14.09 5.12
CA PHE A 8 11.02 13.80 5.55
C PHE A 8 10.96 13.40 7.03
N PHE A 9 11.79 12.45 7.47
CA PHE A 9 11.83 12.06 8.89
C PHE A 9 12.28 13.20 9.80
N ARG A 10 13.21 14.05 9.37
CA ARG A 10 13.61 15.24 10.12
C ARG A 10 12.45 16.23 10.30
N PHE A 11 11.58 16.37 9.31
CA PHE A 11 10.38 17.19 9.43
C PHE A 11 9.40 16.59 10.44
N VAL A 12 9.13 15.27 10.34
CA VAL A 12 8.24 14.54 11.26
C VAL A 12 8.74 14.61 12.71
N ALA A 13 10.03 14.34 12.94
CA ALA A 13 10.65 14.35 14.26
C ALA A 13 10.63 15.73 14.95
N ARG A 14 10.53 16.81 14.18
CA ARG A 14 10.38 18.17 14.73
C ARG A 14 8.94 18.54 15.04
N ARG A 15 7.97 17.77 14.54
CA ARG A 15 6.54 18.09 14.64
C ARG A 15 5.81 17.25 15.69
N LEU A 16 6.30 16.05 15.98
CA LEU A 16 5.72 15.14 16.97
C LEU A 16 6.49 15.20 18.29
N ASP A 17 5.76 15.01 19.38
CA ASP A 17 6.33 14.79 20.71
C ASP A 17 6.90 13.37 20.84
N SER A 18 7.67 13.13 21.92
CA SER A 18 8.24 11.82 22.22
C SER A 18 7.16 10.75 22.33
N ARG A 19 7.28 9.70 21.51
CA ARG A 19 6.37 8.56 21.54
C ARG A 19 6.81 7.57 22.62
N PRO A 20 5.94 6.66 23.08
CA PRO A 20 6.35 5.56 23.95
C PRO A 20 7.51 4.73 23.35
N GLU A 21 7.54 4.60 22.01
CA GLU A 21 8.62 3.94 21.25
C GLU A 21 9.99 4.63 21.39
N ASP A 22 10.01 5.93 21.69
CA ASP A 22 11.22 6.74 21.83
C ASP A 22 11.69 6.88 23.30
N TYR A 23 10.91 6.36 24.26
CA TYR A 23 11.16 6.53 25.70
C TYR A 23 11.64 5.24 26.36
N GLU A 24 12.86 5.26 26.92
CA GLU A 24 13.49 4.07 27.52
C GLU A 24 12.73 3.51 28.74
N GLY A 25 11.95 4.36 29.44
CA GLY A 25 11.16 3.98 30.61
C GLY A 25 9.69 3.69 30.31
N ALA A 26 9.30 3.54 29.03
CA ALA A 26 7.90 3.32 28.67
C ALA A 26 7.38 1.97 29.18
N GLU A 27 6.14 1.97 29.66
CA GLU A 27 5.43 0.75 30.05
C GLU A 27 4.59 0.20 28.89
N ILE A 28 4.22 -1.08 28.94
CA ILE A 28 3.39 -1.72 27.91
C ILE A 28 2.01 -1.04 27.81
N SER A 29 1.49 -0.57 28.93
CA SER A 29 0.24 0.18 29.02
C SER A 29 0.25 1.50 28.24
N ASP A 30 1.41 2.11 28.02
CA ASP A 30 1.54 3.38 27.28
C ASP A 30 1.18 3.21 25.79
N GLY A 31 1.23 1.98 25.28
CA GLY A 31 0.85 1.62 23.91
C GLY A 31 -0.55 0.99 23.77
N ALA A 32 -1.39 1.01 24.81
CA ALA A 32 -2.66 0.27 24.85
C ALA A 32 -3.80 0.82 23.95
N GLY A 33 -3.52 1.79 23.09
CA GLY A 33 -4.49 2.36 22.15
C GLY A 33 -4.77 1.47 20.94
N GLU A 34 -5.74 1.87 20.10
CA GLU A 34 -5.98 1.23 18.81
C GLU A 34 -4.82 1.52 17.85
N LEU A 35 -4.26 0.47 17.24
CA LEU A 35 -3.17 0.59 16.25
C LEU A 35 -3.64 1.21 14.92
N GLY A 36 -4.90 1.00 14.56
CA GLY A 36 -5.49 1.41 13.30
C GLY A 36 -6.07 0.24 12.50
N PHE A 37 -6.33 0.49 11.21
CA PHE A 37 -6.97 -0.47 10.33
C PHE A 37 -5.97 -1.42 9.68
N PHE A 38 -6.28 -2.72 9.70
CA PHE A 38 -5.56 -3.75 8.98
C PHE A 38 -6.54 -4.59 8.17
N SER A 39 -6.19 -4.85 6.91
CA SER A 39 -6.89 -5.80 6.06
C SER A 39 -6.82 -7.20 6.70
N PRO A 40 -7.94 -7.85 7.08
CA PRO A 40 -7.92 -9.22 7.60
C PRO A 40 -7.61 -10.23 6.49
N HIS A 41 -8.04 -9.94 5.27
CA HIS A 41 -7.68 -10.65 4.05
C HIS A 41 -7.90 -9.74 2.85
N SER A 42 -7.15 -9.98 1.78
CA SER A 42 -7.37 -9.35 0.47
C SER A 42 -6.79 -10.23 -0.63
N TRP A 43 -7.57 -10.46 -1.69
CA TRP A 43 -7.12 -11.21 -2.88
C TRP A 43 -6.48 -10.30 -3.93
N TRP A 44 -6.67 -8.98 -3.80
CA TRP A 44 -6.19 -8.00 -4.77
C TRP A 44 -4.67 -7.96 -4.93
N PRO A 45 -3.83 -8.15 -3.89
CA PRO A 45 -2.38 -8.19 -4.09
C PRO A 45 -1.92 -9.29 -5.05
N ILE A 46 -2.59 -10.45 -5.02
CA ILE A 46 -2.32 -11.55 -5.97
C ILE A 46 -2.70 -11.13 -7.39
N MET A 47 -3.85 -10.47 -7.56
CA MET A 47 -4.29 -9.97 -8.86
C MET A 47 -3.37 -8.88 -9.42
N VAL A 48 -2.87 -7.97 -8.58
CA VAL A 48 -1.89 -6.95 -8.98
C VAL A 48 -0.58 -7.61 -9.42
N ALA A 49 -0.08 -8.60 -8.68
CA ALA A 49 1.13 -9.33 -9.05
C ALA A 49 0.99 -10.09 -10.37
N LEU A 50 -0.15 -10.77 -10.59
CA LEU A 50 -0.46 -11.44 -11.86
C LEU A 50 -0.56 -10.44 -13.01
N SER A 51 -1.23 -9.30 -12.79
CA SER A 51 -1.37 -8.24 -13.80
C SER A 51 0.00 -7.66 -14.20
N GLY A 52 0.84 -7.37 -13.22
CA GLY A 52 2.23 -6.94 -13.43
C GLY A 52 3.06 -7.97 -14.18
N SER A 53 2.88 -9.27 -13.86
CA SER A 53 3.56 -10.36 -14.56
C SER A 53 3.12 -10.48 -16.02
N VAL A 54 1.83 -10.34 -16.32
CA VAL A 54 1.31 -10.32 -17.70
C VAL A 54 1.89 -9.15 -18.49
N ALA A 55 1.92 -7.95 -17.90
CA ALA A 55 2.53 -6.78 -18.53
C ALA A 55 4.04 -7.01 -18.79
N ALA A 56 4.77 -7.59 -17.83
CA ALA A 56 6.18 -7.91 -17.98
C ALA A 56 6.44 -8.94 -19.10
N VAL A 57 5.61 -9.99 -19.21
CA VAL A 57 5.68 -10.96 -20.31
C VAL A 57 5.42 -10.29 -21.66
N GLY A 58 4.42 -9.41 -21.73
CA GLY A 58 4.13 -8.62 -22.94
C GLY A 58 5.32 -7.76 -23.38
N ILE A 59 6.00 -7.11 -22.43
CA ILE A 59 7.21 -6.33 -22.69
C ILE A 59 8.36 -7.24 -23.15
N ALA A 60 8.60 -8.34 -22.43
CA ALA A 60 9.70 -9.27 -22.69
C ALA A 60 9.61 -9.92 -24.09
N LEU A 61 8.39 -10.25 -24.54
CA LEU A 61 8.14 -10.87 -25.85
C LEU A 61 7.80 -9.86 -26.95
N TRP A 62 7.82 -8.55 -26.65
CA TRP A 62 7.45 -7.47 -27.56
C TRP A 62 6.07 -7.68 -28.22
N LEU A 63 5.04 -7.90 -27.40
CA LEU A 63 3.66 -8.12 -27.82
C LEU A 63 2.80 -6.89 -27.46
N PRO A 64 2.63 -5.89 -28.35
CA PRO A 64 1.99 -4.61 -28.00
C PRO A 64 0.56 -4.76 -27.46
N TRP A 65 -0.20 -5.73 -27.98
CA TRP A 65 -1.56 -6.01 -27.51
C TRP A 65 -1.58 -6.56 -26.08
N LEU A 66 -0.60 -7.39 -25.71
CA LEU A 66 -0.50 -7.97 -24.37
C LEU A 66 -0.01 -6.92 -23.36
N ILE A 67 0.84 -5.99 -23.80
CA ILE A 67 1.25 -4.83 -23.00
C ILE A 67 0.03 -3.97 -22.68
N ALA A 68 -0.77 -3.61 -23.69
CA ALA A 68 -1.98 -2.82 -23.48
C ALA A 68 -2.98 -3.51 -22.54
N ALA A 69 -3.19 -4.83 -22.72
CA ALA A 69 -4.03 -5.63 -21.83
C ALA A 69 -3.47 -5.69 -20.40
N GLY A 70 -2.15 -5.89 -20.24
CA GLY A 70 -1.48 -5.91 -18.94
C GLY A 70 -1.62 -4.59 -18.19
N VAL A 71 -1.49 -3.45 -18.88
CA VAL A 71 -1.74 -2.12 -18.27
C VAL A 71 -3.19 -1.99 -17.80
N ALA A 72 -4.16 -2.42 -18.62
CA ALA A 72 -5.57 -2.41 -18.22
C ALA A 72 -5.82 -3.28 -16.97
N PHE A 73 -5.20 -4.47 -16.89
CA PHE A 73 -5.30 -5.34 -15.72
C PHE A 73 -4.67 -4.73 -14.47
N ILE A 74 -3.51 -4.06 -14.59
CA ILE A 74 -2.87 -3.36 -13.47
C ILE A 74 -3.80 -2.26 -12.94
N LEU A 75 -4.38 -1.44 -13.83
CA LEU A 75 -5.29 -0.37 -13.43
C LEU A 75 -6.54 -0.92 -12.73
N ALA A 76 -7.15 -1.98 -13.26
CA ALA A 76 -8.34 -2.60 -12.68
C ALA A 76 -8.05 -3.25 -11.31
N SER A 77 -6.95 -4.00 -11.19
CA SER A 77 -6.58 -4.68 -9.94
C SER A 77 -6.09 -3.70 -8.87
N ALA A 78 -5.38 -2.64 -9.24
CA ALA A 78 -5.01 -1.57 -8.32
C ALA A 78 -6.23 -0.78 -7.85
N ALA A 79 -7.18 -0.48 -8.75
CA ALA A 79 -8.45 0.13 -8.36
C ALA A 79 -9.21 -0.76 -7.37
N GLY A 80 -9.28 -2.08 -7.63
CA GLY A 80 -9.87 -3.05 -6.71
C GLY A 80 -9.21 -3.01 -5.32
N LEU A 81 -7.87 -3.04 -5.27
CA LEU A 81 -7.11 -2.96 -4.01
C LEU A 81 -7.37 -1.64 -3.25
N VAL A 82 -7.38 -0.51 -3.94
CA VAL A 82 -7.55 0.81 -3.33
C VAL A 82 -8.97 1.03 -2.83
N PHE A 83 -9.97 0.55 -3.58
CA PHE A 83 -11.39 0.77 -3.25
C PHE A 83 -12.01 -0.33 -2.40
N GLU A 84 -11.29 -1.43 -2.09
CA GLU A 84 -11.80 -2.61 -1.37
C GLU A 84 -12.59 -2.25 -0.10
N TYR A 85 -12.10 -1.27 0.67
CA TYR A 85 -12.70 -0.86 1.95
C TYR A 85 -13.62 0.36 1.86
N TYR A 86 -13.96 0.81 0.63
CA TYR A 86 -14.70 2.07 0.38
C TYR A 86 -15.86 1.95 -0.62
N VAL A 87 -16.37 0.74 -0.90
CA VAL A 87 -17.44 0.53 -1.91
C VAL A 87 -18.83 0.96 -1.40
N GLY A 88 -19.10 0.80 -0.11
CA GLY A 88 -20.45 0.98 0.46
C GLY A 88 -21.45 -0.11 0.03
N PRO A 89 -22.66 -0.14 0.61
CA PRO A 89 -23.69 -1.11 0.24
C PRO A 89 -24.24 -0.84 -1.17
N GLU A 90 -24.67 -1.91 -1.85
CA GLU A 90 -25.41 -1.80 -3.11
C GLU A 90 -26.75 -1.08 -2.85
N LYS A 91 -27.16 -0.24 -3.80
CA LYS A 91 -28.31 0.66 -3.65
C LYS A 91 -29.68 0.01 -3.90
N HIS A 92 -29.71 -1.24 -4.37
CA HIS A 92 -30.91 -1.92 -4.87
C HIS A 92 -30.98 -3.35 -4.34
#